data_AF-C8WR58-F1
#
_entry.id   AF-C8WR58-F1
#
_cell.length_a   1.000
_cell.length_b   1.000
_cell.length_c   1.000
_cell.angle_alpha   90.00
_cell.angle_beta   90.00
_cell.angle_gamma   90.00
#
_symmetry.space_group_name_H-M   'P 1'
#
loop_
_entity.id
_entity.type
_entity.pdbx_description
1 polymer ?
#
loop_
_entity_poly.entity_id
_entity_poly.type
_entity_poly.pdbx_seq_one_letter_code
_entity_poly.pdbx_strand_id
1 'polypeptide(L)'
;MKPRWVCRIVGWLYAALGAAGTLSRDIGAYFRFTPVEAYLYLGLGVWAIWAARRRTRTSVLALLCIGLVSFAWALSPWMGLPAPVLRAMGSQQPLDLLIRELVAIWGVGTAVKAVMDWRASHRSTTP
;
A
#
# COMPACT_ATOMS: atom_id res chain seq x y z
N MET A 1 -5.08 -15.37 5.64
CA MET A 1 -4.05 -14.69 6.48
C MET A 1 -4.72 -13.68 7.39
N LYS A 2 -4.23 -13.49 8.63
CA LYS A 2 -4.83 -12.48 9.53
C LYS A 2 -4.46 -11.07 9.02
N PRO A 3 -5.40 -10.10 8.97
CA PRO A 3 -5.14 -8.75 8.42
C PRO A 3 -3.94 -8.06 9.07
N ARG A 4 -3.73 -8.28 10.37
CA ARG A 4 -2.61 -7.68 11.13
C ARG A 4 -1.24 -8.13 10.61
N TRP A 5 -1.10 -9.35 10.12
CA TRP A 5 0.15 -9.84 9.53
C TRP A 5 0.41 -9.18 8.19
N VAL A 6 -0.63 -9.03 7.37
CA VAL A 6 -0.53 -8.38 6.06
C VAL A 6 -0.15 -6.91 6.24
N CYS A 7 -0.75 -6.19 7.19
CA CYS A 7 -0.32 -4.82 7.54
C CYS A 7 1.16 -4.73 7.91
N ARG A 8 1.69 -5.72 8.65
CA ARG A 8 3.11 -5.72 9.02
C ARG A 8 3.99 -5.92 7.80
N ILE A 9 3.67 -6.88 6.93
CA ILE A 9 4.47 -7.17 5.73
C ILE A 9 4.46 -5.95 4.79
N VAL A 10 3.27 -5.41 4.48
CA VAL A 10 3.14 -4.20 3.65
C VAL A 10 3.84 -3.01 4.29
N GLY A 11 3.68 -2.85 5.60
CA GLY A 11 4.30 -1.75 6.34
C GLY A 11 5.82 -1.79 6.34
N TRP A 12 6.42 -2.97 6.57
CA TRP A 12 7.87 -3.15 6.50
C TRP A 12 8.39 -3.01 5.07
N LEU A 13 7.67 -3.51 4.07
CA LEU A 13 8.02 -3.34 2.67
C LEU A 13 8.11 -1.85 2.29
N TYR A 14 7.07 -1.07 2.61
CA TYR A 14 7.03 0.36 2.31
C TYR A 14 8.00 1.18 3.17
N ALA A 15 8.21 0.82 4.44
CA ALA A 15 9.24 1.44 5.26
C ALA A 15 10.64 1.18 4.70
N ALA A 16 10.94 -0.04 4.24
CA ALA A 16 12.21 -0.39 3.63
C ALA A 16 12.42 0.36 2.30
N LEU A 17 11.41 0.44 1.45
CA LEU A 17 11.47 1.20 0.19
C LEU A 17 11.65 2.69 0.44
N GLY A 18 10.91 3.27 1.38
CA GLY A 18 11.05 4.68 1.74
C GLY A 18 12.41 4.99 2.36
N ALA A 19 12.90 4.16 3.28
CA ALA A 19 14.23 4.30 3.85
C ALA A 19 15.32 4.17 2.78
N ALA A 20 15.20 3.18 1.89
CA ALA A 20 16.14 2.99 0.79
C ALA A 20 16.10 4.16 -0.19
N GLY A 21 14.93 4.72 -0.52
CA GLY A 21 14.80 5.91 -1.35
C GLY A 21 15.34 7.20 -0.71
N THR A 22 15.31 7.29 0.64
CA THR A 22 15.95 8.41 1.35
C THR A 22 17.47 8.30 1.41
N LEU A 23 18.01 7.08 1.49
CA LEU A 23 19.46 6.82 1.59
C LEU A 23 20.12 6.76 0.20
N SER A 24 19.42 6.20 -0.77
CA SER A 24 19.87 5.96 -2.13
C SER A 24 18.78 6.44 -3.09
N ARG A 25 19.05 7.55 -3.80
CA ARG A 25 18.12 8.06 -4.82
C ARG A 25 17.90 7.06 -5.96
N ASP A 26 18.89 6.22 -6.20
CA ASP A 26 18.85 5.15 -7.20
C ASP A 26 19.29 3.82 -6.56
N ILE A 27 18.52 2.75 -6.79
CA ILE A 27 18.93 1.37 -6.45
C ILE A 27 19.08 0.61 -7.78
N GLY A 28 20.31 0.60 -8.30
CA GLY A 28 20.62 0.03 -9.61
C GLY A 28 19.85 0.70 -10.75
N ALA A 29 19.54 -0.06 -11.81
CA ALA A 29 18.76 0.43 -12.95
C ALA A 29 17.22 0.34 -12.74
N TYR A 30 16.78 -0.27 -11.64
CA TYR A 30 15.40 -0.72 -11.45
C TYR A 30 14.56 0.15 -10.51
N PHE A 31 15.21 0.96 -9.66
CA PHE A 31 14.54 1.94 -8.79
C PHE A 31 15.20 3.30 -8.90
N ARG A 32 14.37 4.31 -9.20
CA ARG A 32 14.68 5.74 -9.12
C ARG A 32 13.61 6.36 -8.27
N PHE A 33 13.96 6.80 -7.07
CA PHE A 33 13.00 7.39 -6.16
C PHE A 33 13.03 8.90 -6.25
N THR A 34 11.87 9.52 -6.41
CA THR A 34 11.78 10.95 -6.11
C THR A 34 11.73 11.15 -4.58
N PRO A 35 12.15 12.32 -4.07
CA PRO A 35 12.07 12.60 -2.63
C PRO A 35 10.64 12.45 -2.09
N VAL A 36 9.65 12.90 -2.88
CA VAL A 36 8.23 12.83 -2.53
C VAL A 36 7.77 11.37 -2.39
N GLU A 37 8.16 10.53 -3.33
CA GLU A 37 7.83 9.11 -3.35
C GLU A 37 8.43 8.36 -2.15
N ALA A 38 9.68 8.65 -1.80
CA ALA A 38 10.32 8.07 -0.62
C ALA A 38 9.58 8.44 0.69
N TYR A 39 9.15 9.69 0.84
CA TYR A 39 8.37 10.12 2.01
C TYR A 39 6.97 9.51 2.04
N LEU A 40 6.31 9.37 0.89
CA LEU A 40 5.02 8.71 0.80
C LEU A 40 5.13 7.22 1.17
N TYR A 41 6.15 6.52 0.69
CA TYR A 41 6.42 5.14 1.10
C TYR A 41 6.69 5.02 2.59
N LEU A 42 7.52 5.89 3.16
CA LEU A 42 7.76 5.93 4.61
C LEU A 42 6.47 6.19 5.39
N GLY A 43 5.67 7.18 4.98
CA GLY A 43 4.42 7.54 5.61
C GLY A 43 3.40 6.39 5.60
N LEU A 44 3.18 5.78 4.44
CA LEU A 44 2.31 4.62 4.30
C LEU A 44 2.83 3.40 5.08
N GLY A 45 4.16 3.19 5.09
CA GLY A 45 4.81 2.13 5.85
C GLY A 45 4.60 2.26 7.36
N VAL A 46 4.88 3.44 7.90
CA VAL A 46 4.65 3.77 9.32
C VAL A 46 3.16 3.66 9.67
N TRP A 47 2.28 4.15 8.80
CA TRP A 47 0.83 4.06 9.01
C TRP A 47 0.35 2.61 9.06
N ALA A 48 0.84 1.75 8.15
CA ALA A 48 0.54 0.32 8.14
C ALA A 48 1.04 -0.40 9.40
N ILE A 49 2.28 -0.12 9.83
CA ILE A 49 2.86 -0.69 11.05
C ILE A 49 2.06 -0.25 12.29
N TRP A 50 1.68 1.02 12.36
CA TRP A 50 0.83 1.55 13.41
C TRP A 50 -0.54 0.87 13.41
N ALA A 51 -1.17 0.72 12.25
CA ALA A 51 -2.47 0.06 12.10
C ALA A 51 -2.42 -1.43 12.48
N ALA A 52 -1.28 -2.11 12.28
CA ALA A 52 -1.10 -3.50 12.69
C ALA A 52 -1.13 -3.69 14.22
N ARG A 53 -0.71 -2.67 14.99
CA ARG A 53 -0.72 -2.69 16.46
C ARG A 53 -2.11 -2.44 17.05
N ARG A 54 -3.03 -1.85 16.27
CA ARG A 54 -4.41 -1.54 16.68
C ARG A 54 -5.36 -2.74 16.51
N ARG A 55 -6.68 -2.51 16.69
CA ARG A 55 -7.74 -3.52 16.56
C ARG A 55 -7.83 -4.05 15.13
N THR A 56 -8.38 -5.25 14.94
CA THR A 56 -8.50 -5.88 13.61
C THR A 56 -9.28 -5.01 12.61
N ARG A 57 -10.34 -4.32 13.05
CA ARG A 57 -11.12 -3.40 12.19
C ARG A 57 -10.26 -2.25 11.64
N THR A 58 -9.41 -1.65 12.47
CA THR A 58 -8.51 -0.57 12.03
C THR A 58 -7.42 -1.07 11.08
N SER A 59 -6.92 -2.29 11.27
CA SER A 59 -5.96 -2.91 10.35
C SER A 59 -6.59 -3.20 8.98
N VAL A 60 -7.84 -3.67 8.96
CA VAL A 60 -8.60 -3.91 7.72
C VAL A 60 -8.85 -2.60 6.96
N LEU A 61 -9.29 -1.56 7.66
CA LEU A 61 -9.53 -0.25 7.03
C LEU A 61 -8.24 0.36 6.50
N ALA A 62 -7.14 0.27 7.24
CA ALA A 62 -5.83 0.73 6.78
C ALA A 62 -5.36 -0.03 5.53
N LEU A 63 -5.51 -1.36 5.48
CA LEU A 63 -5.16 -2.16 4.29
C LEU A 63 -5.98 -1.79 3.06
N LEU A 64 -7.28 -1.53 3.26
CA LEU A 64 -8.14 -1.05 2.19
C LEU A 64 -7.66 0.31 1.68
N CYS A 65 -7.44 1.27 2.58
CA CYS A 65 -6.97 2.60 2.21
C CYS A 65 -5.61 2.57 1.51
N ILE A 66 -4.63 1.83 2.06
CA ILE A 66 -3.30 1.68 1.44
C ILE A 66 -3.44 1.03 0.07
N GLY A 67 -4.21 -0.05 -0.04
CA GLY A 67 -4.40 -0.73 -1.33
C GLY A 67 -5.05 0.16 -2.38
N LEU A 68 -6.06 0.94 -2.00
CA LEU A 68 -6.70 1.92 -2.90
C LEU A 68 -5.75 3.05 -3.29
N VAL A 69 -4.96 3.57 -2.35
CA VAL A 69 -3.95 4.60 -2.63
C VAL A 69 -2.89 4.05 -3.58
N SER A 70 -2.37 2.85 -3.34
CA SER A 70 -1.40 2.20 -4.23
C SER A 70 -1.95 1.95 -5.63
N PHE A 71 -3.22 1.55 -5.73
CA PHE A 71 -3.90 1.35 -7.01
C PHE A 71 -4.11 2.66 -7.77
N ALA A 72 -4.64 3.70 -7.09
CA ALA A 72 -4.83 5.02 -7.68
C ALA A 72 -3.49 5.62 -8.13
N TRP A 73 -2.43 5.40 -7.37
CA TRP A 73 -1.09 5.87 -7.71
C TRP A 73 -0.52 5.13 -8.93
N ALA A 74 -0.72 3.82 -9.03
CA ALA A 74 -0.36 3.06 -10.24
C ALA A 74 -1.13 3.54 -11.49
N LEU A 75 -2.40 3.92 -11.33
CA LEU A 75 -3.26 4.43 -12.39
C LEU A 75 -3.02 5.90 -12.76
N SER A 76 -2.24 6.65 -11.99
CA SER A 76 -2.00 8.09 -12.21
C SER A 76 -1.62 8.50 -13.65
N PRO A 77 -0.87 7.72 -14.46
CA PRO A 77 -0.58 8.09 -15.86
C PRO A 77 -1.81 8.05 -16.77
N TRP A 78 -2.76 7.19 -16.45
CA TRP A 78 -3.98 6.96 -17.22
C TRP A 78 -5.09 7.96 -16.85
N MET A 79 -4.92 8.70 -15.75
CA MET A 79 -5.90 9.67 -15.25
C MET A 79 -5.81 11.04 -15.94
N GLY A 80 -4.95 11.22 -16.95
CA GLY A 80 -4.81 12.47 -17.68
C GLY A 80 -4.23 13.62 -16.83
N LEU A 81 -3.49 13.30 -15.77
CA LEU A 81 -2.87 14.31 -14.91
C LEU A 81 -1.82 15.13 -15.68
N PRO A 82 -1.60 16.40 -15.31
CA PRO A 82 -0.56 17.21 -15.94
C PRO A 82 0.82 16.56 -15.78
N ALA A 83 1.63 16.58 -16.84
CA ALA A 83 3.01 16.09 -16.84
C ALA A 83 3.88 16.53 -15.62
N PRO A 84 3.81 17.77 -15.10
CA PRO A 84 4.57 18.14 -13.90
C PRO A 84 4.11 17.40 -12.64
N VAL A 85 2.81 17.11 -12.51
CA VAL A 85 2.24 16.35 -11.38
C VAL A 85 2.70 14.90 -11.45
N LEU A 86 2.69 14.31 -12.65
CA LEU A 86 3.18 12.94 -12.88
C LEU A 86 4.66 12.79 -12.55
N ARG A 87 5.52 13.75 -12.94
CA ARG A 87 6.94 13.72 -12.56
C ARG A 87 7.16 13.89 -11.05
N ALA A 88 6.32 14.71 -10.40
CA ALA A 88 6.41 14.91 -8.95
C ALA A 88 5.93 13.69 -8.16
N MET A 89 4.95 12.94 -8.68
CA MET A 89 4.37 11.76 -8.03
C MET A 89 5.30 10.54 -8.04
N GLY A 90 6.41 10.53 -8.78
CA GLY A 90 7.38 9.45 -8.70
C GLY A 90 7.70 8.78 -10.04
N SER A 91 8.72 7.94 -10.03
CA SER A 91 9.17 7.20 -11.20
C SER A 91 8.23 6.03 -11.50
N GLN A 92 7.81 5.90 -12.76
CA GLN A 92 6.99 4.78 -13.24
C GLN A 92 7.88 3.64 -13.74
N GLN A 93 8.76 3.13 -12.87
CA GLN A 93 9.54 1.95 -13.21
C GLN A 93 8.71 0.68 -13.06
N PRO A 94 8.93 -0.33 -13.91
CA PRO A 94 8.08 -1.51 -13.97
C PRO A 94 8.04 -2.28 -12.64
N LEU A 95 9.15 -2.30 -11.91
CA LEU A 95 9.23 -2.97 -10.61
C LEU A 95 8.45 -2.24 -9.52
N ASP A 96 8.49 -0.91 -9.53
CA ASP A 96 7.74 -0.08 -8.58
C ASP A 96 6.22 -0.22 -8.80
N LEU A 97 5.81 -0.22 -10.07
CA LEU A 97 4.42 -0.44 -10.47
C LEU A 97 3.91 -1.82 -10.05
N LEU A 98 4.73 -2.86 -10.27
CA LEU A 98 4.41 -4.23 -9.85
C LEU A 98 4.28 -4.36 -8.32
N ILE A 99 5.12 -3.69 -7.55
CA ILE A 99 5.00 -3.65 -6.09
C ILE A 99 3.71 -2.96 -5.66
N ARG A 100 3.37 -1.82 -6.26
CA ARG A 100 2.11 -1.10 -5.97
C ARG A 100 0.89 -1.96 -6.28
N GLU A 101 0.89 -2.66 -7.41
CA GLU A 101 -0.20 -3.56 -7.80
C GLU A 101 -0.32 -4.75 -6.85
N LEU A 102 0.79 -5.40 -6.47
CA LEU A 102 0.78 -6.48 -5.50
C LEU A 102 0.23 -6.01 -4.15
N VAL A 103 0.63 -4.83 -3.69
CA VAL A 103 0.11 -4.24 -2.44
C VAL A 103 -1.38 -3.88 -2.58
N ALA A 104 -1.82 -3.38 -3.73
CA ALA A 104 -3.23 -3.12 -4.00
C ALA A 104 -4.06 -4.41 -3.93
N ILE A 105 -3.64 -5.46 -4.63
CA ILE A 105 -4.31 -6.76 -4.66
C ILE A 105 -4.35 -7.37 -3.26
N TRP A 106 -3.23 -7.35 -2.53
CA TRP A 106 -3.19 -7.87 -1.16
C TRP A 106 -4.01 -7.03 -0.18
N GLY A 107 -3.90 -5.70 -0.23
CA GLY A 107 -4.62 -4.79 0.65
C GLY A 107 -6.14 -4.90 0.49
N VAL A 108 -6.61 -4.77 -0.76
CA VAL A 108 -8.04 -4.85 -1.09
C VAL A 108 -8.54 -6.29 -0.90
N GLY A 109 -7.83 -7.29 -1.42
CA GLY A 109 -8.24 -8.69 -1.31
C GLY A 109 -8.37 -9.18 0.13
N THR A 110 -7.45 -8.78 1.01
CA THR A 110 -7.52 -9.14 2.44
C THR A 110 -8.61 -8.39 3.18
N ALA A 111 -8.89 -7.14 2.80
CA ALA A 111 -10.01 -6.38 3.35
C ALA A 111 -11.37 -6.98 2.94
N VAL A 112 -11.55 -7.30 1.65
CA VAL A 112 -12.76 -7.97 1.14
C VAL A 112 -12.98 -9.30 1.83
N LYS A 113 -11.94 -10.14 1.94
CA LYS A 113 -12.02 -11.41 2.66
C LYS A 113 -12.45 -11.22 4.12
N ALA A 114 -11.86 -10.24 4.83
CA ALA A 114 -12.23 -9.97 6.22
C ALA A 114 -13.70 -9.53 6.37
N VAL A 115 -14.23 -8.78 5.40
CA VAL A 115 -15.65 -8.39 5.38
C VAL A 115 -16.55 -9.59 5.09
N MET A 116 -16.17 -10.47 4.16
CA MET A 116 -16.91 -11.70 3.87
C MET A 116 -16.94 -12.65 5.07
N ASP A 117 -15.80 -12.86 5.73
CA ASP A 117 -15.69 -13.68 6.94
C ASP A 117 -16.57 -13.12 8.07
N TRP A 118 -16.60 -11.79 8.23
CA TRP A 118 -17.49 -11.11 9.17
C TRP A 118 -18.97 -11.35 8.82
N ARG A 119 -19.37 -11.19 7.56
CA ARG A 119 -20.75 -11.46 7.11
C ARG A 119 -21.17 -12.92 7.34
N ALA A 120 -20.28 -13.87 7.07
CA ALA A 120 -20.55 -15.29 7.29
C ALA A 120 -20.80 -15.59 8.78
N SER A 121 -20.00 -15.02 9.68
CA SER A 121 -20.17 -15.17 11.13
C SER A 121 -21.46 -14.56 11.69
N HIS A 122 -21.99 -13.51 11.04
CA HIS A 122 -23.25 -12.87 11.46
C HIS A 122 -24.48 -13.63 10.96
N ARG A 123 -24.40 -14.25 9.77
CA ARG A 123 -25.48 -15.09 9.26
C ARG A 123 -25.66 -16.38 10.06
N SER A 124 -24.60 -16.91 10.67
CA SER A 124 -24.66 -18.10 11.51
C SER A 124 -25.18 -17.84 12.93
N THR A 125 -25.42 -16.57 13.31
CA THR A 125 -25.86 -16.19 14.66
C THR A 125 -27.27 -15.59 14.71
N THR A 126 -27.91 -15.38 13.57
CA THR A 126 -29.35 -15.07 13.48
C THR A 126 -30.14 -16.37 13.31
N PRO A 127 -30.95 -16.79 14.32
CA PRO A 127 -31.84 -17.95 14.22
C PRO A 127 -32.98 -17.73 13.22
#